data_AF-A0A2V7EEL5-F1
#
_entry.id   AF-A0A2V7EEL5-F1
#
_cell.length_a   1.000
_cell.length_b   1.000
_cell.length_c   1.000
_cell.angle_alpha   90.00
_cell.angle_beta   90.00
_cell.angle_gamma   90.00
#
_symmetry.space_group_name_H-M   'P 1'
#
loop_
_entity.id
_entity.type
_entity.pdbx_description
1 polymer ?
#
loop_
_entity_poly.entity_id
_entity_poly.type
_entity_poly.pdbx_seq_one_letter_code
_entity_poly.pdbx_strand_id
1 'polypeptide(L)'
;MTRFINPPTLLTLFAVFVVAACSRKSQTQADTAMAVSDTAMAPSAAASSTPAASSTSASGTAIVPININTATDAQILSIPGVGPRMLREFKEYRPYTSIEQFRREIGKYVDKAEVARLEQYIVIK
;
A
#
# COMPACT_ATOMS: atom_id res chain seq x y z
N MET A 1 -1.67 -5.72 36.41
CA MET A 1 -0.50 -4.83 36.26
C MET A 1 0.06 -5.07 34.86
N THR A 2 0.18 -4.16 33.89
CA THR A 2 -0.02 -2.72 33.77
C THR A 2 -0.15 -2.47 32.26
N ARG A 3 -1.25 -1.88 31.79
CA ARG A 3 -1.42 -1.52 30.37
C ARG A 3 -0.52 -0.31 30.07
N PHE A 4 0.44 -0.45 29.15
CA PHE A 4 1.26 0.66 28.67
C PHE A 4 0.47 1.50 27.66
N ILE A 5 -0.05 2.60 28.18
CA ILE A 5 -0.65 3.71 27.44
C ILE A 5 0.51 4.54 26.89
N ASN A 6 0.64 4.62 25.56
CA ASN A 6 1.60 5.53 24.93
C ASN A 6 0.89 6.88 24.70
N PRO A 7 1.35 8.01 25.28
CA PRO A 7 0.64 9.28 25.21
C PRO A 7 0.88 10.02 23.88
N PRO A 8 -0.10 10.80 23.39
CA PRO A 8 0.06 11.65 22.23
C PRO A 8 0.77 12.96 22.62
N THR A 9 1.98 13.19 22.11
CA THR A 9 2.69 14.47 22.25
C THR A 9 2.09 15.51 21.30
N LEU A 10 1.14 16.26 21.86
CA LEU A 10 0.69 17.57 21.42
C LEU A 10 1.86 18.59 21.50
N LEU A 11 1.80 19.60 20.62
CA LEU A 11 2.42 20.94 20.72
C LEU A 11 3.65 21.19 19.81
N THR A 12 3.42 21.85 18.67
CA THR A 12 4.20 23.04 18.29
C THR A 12 3.44 23.86 17.24
N LEU A 13 2.90 24.96 17.73
CA LEU A 13 2.42 26.13 17.00
C LEU A 13 3.60 26.75 16.23
N PHE A 14 3.51 27.01 14.92
CA PHE A 14 4.29 28.07 14.28
C PHE A 14 3.57 28.65 13.06
N ALA A 15 3.09 29.88 13.27
CA ALA A 15 3.06 31.03 12.36
C ALA A 15 2.58 30.86 10.90
N VAL A 16 1.32 31.26 10.71
CA VAL A 16 0.84 32.24 9.72
C VAL A 16 1.94 32.89 8.85
N PHE A 17 1.90 32.66 7.54
CA PHE A 17 2.35 33.63 6.55
C PHE A 17 1.20 33.93 5.58
N VAL A 18 0.65 35.13 5.75
CA VAL A 18 -0.36 35.77 4.90
C VAL A 18 0.33 36.29 3.64
N VAL A 19 -0.20 35.92 2.47
CA VAL A 19 -0.01 36.70 1.23
C VAL A 19 -1.39 37.03 0.66
N ALA A 20 -1.73 38.30 0.81
CA ALA A 20 -2.74 39.08 0.09
C ALA A 20 -2.22 39.38 -1.35
N ALA A 21 -2.97 39.69 -2.42
CA ALA A 21 -4.38 40.00 -2.67
C ALA A 21 -4.62 40.08 -4.21
N CYS A 22 -5.91 39.99 -4.60
CA CYS A 22 -6.61 40.57 -5.80
C CYS A 22 -6.24 40.08 -7.22
N SER A 23 -7.13 39.81 -8.21
CA SER A 23 -8.56 40.04 -8.49
C SER A 23 -8.95 39.11 -9.68
N ARG A 24 -10.10 38.45 -9.80
CA ARG A 24 -11.49 38.92 -10.10
C ARG A 24 -12.41 37.71 -9.84
N LYS A 25 -13.37 37.73 -8.92
CA LYS A 25 -14.71 38.34 -8.97
C LYS A 25 -15.44 38.11 -10.31
N SER A 26 -16.37 37.14 -10.28
CA SER A 26 -17.75 37.20 -10.80
C SER A 26 -18.20 35.77 -11.17
N GLN A 27 -19.42 35.30 -10.92
CA GLN A 27 -20.55 35.75 -10.14
C GLN A 27 -21.55 34.58 -10.20
N THR A 28 -22.21 34.28 -9.09
CA THR A 28 -23.45 33.52 -9.05
C THR A 28 -24.44 34.02 -10.11
N GLN A 29 -25.11 33.11 -10.81
CA GLN A 29 -26.48 33.32 -11.25
C GLN A 29 -27.14 31.96 -11.55
N ALA A 30 -28.12 31.63 -10.71
CA ALA A 30 -29.22 30.77 -11.10
C ALA A 30 -30.15 31.59 -12.00
N ASP A 31 -30.55 31.05 -13.15
CA ASP A 31 -31.81 31.42 -13.79
C ASP A 31 -32.39 30.23 -14.59
N THR A 32 -33.41 29.62 -14.01
CA THR A 32 -34.74 29.32 -14.56
C THR A 32 -34.93 28.88 -16.03
N ALA A 33 -35.19 27.57 -16.17
CA ALA A 33 -36.32 26.92 -16.89
C ALA A 33 -36.54 27.08 -18.42
N MET A 34 -36.57 25.93 -19.13
CA MET A 34 -37.78 25.23 -19.63
C MET A 34 -37.55 24.41 -20.91
N ALA A 35 -38.17 23.21 -20.91
CA ALA A 35 -38.62 22.39 -22.06
C ALA A 35 -37.53 21.75 -22.96
N VAL A 36 -37.53 20.47 -23.34
CA VAL A 36 -38.58 19.52 -23.76
C VAL A 36 -38.05 18.07 -23.57
N SER A 37 -38.79 17.17 -22.92
CA SER A 37 -39.57 16.06 -23.51
C SER A 37 -38.80 15.01 -24.33
N ASP A 38 -38.63 13.86 -23.67
CA ASP A 38 -38.92 12.50 -24.13
C ASP A 38 -38.16 11.91 -25.34
N THR A 39 -37.35 10.89 -25.08
CA THR A 39 -37.46 9.59 -25.77
C THR A 39 -36.77 8.52 -24.93
N ALA A 40 -37.58 7.58 -24.45
CA ALA A 40 -37.17 6.32 -23.86
C ALA A 40 -36.65 5.33 -24.94
N MET A 41 -35.57 4.61 -24.63
CA MET A 41 -35.41 3.19 -25.01
C MET A 41 -34.29 2.55 -24.16
N ALA A 42 -34.63 1.50 -23.41
CA ALA A 42 -33.71 0.57 -22.74
C ALA A 42 -33.46 -0.67 -23.65
N PRO A 43 -32.77 -1.73 -23.18
CA PRO A 43 -31.37 -1.86 -22.79
C PRO A 43 -30.61 -2.85 -23.72
N SER A 44 -29.27 -2.82 -23.78
CA SER A 44 -28.52 -3.96 -24.34
C SER A 44 -27.08 -4.06 -23.83
N ALA A 45 -26.84 -5.15 -23.10
CA ALA A 45 -25.67 -6.02 -23.10
C ALA A 45 -24.23 -5.44 -23.22
N ALA A 46 -23.50 -5.62 -22.11
CA ALA A 46 -22.23 -6.34 -22.01
C ALA A 46 -20.94 -5.84 -22.72
N ALA A 47 -19.87 -5.91 -21.91
CA ALA A 47 -18.47 -6.22 -22.22
C ALA A 47 -17.45 -5.07 -22.28
N SER A 48 -16.69 -5.00 -21.18
CA SER A 48 -15.22 -5.12 -21.14
C SER A 48 -14.37 -4.34 -22.13
N SER A 49 -13.67 -3.33 -21.63
CA SER A 49 -12.36 -2.92 -22.18
C SER A 49 -11.34 -2.84 -21.04
N THR A 50 -10.85 -4.02 -20.68
CA THR A 50 -9.64 -4.26 -19.88
C THR A 50 -8.43 -3.61 -20.57
N PRO A 51 -7.67 -2.71 -19.93
CA PRO A 51 -6.34 -2.38 -20.42
C PRO A 51 -5.44 -3.60 -20.24
N ALA A 52 -4.82 -4.00 -21.35
CA ALA A 52 -3.94 -5.14 -21.49
C ALA A 52 -2.97 -5.29 -20.32
N ALA A 53 -3.06 -6.45 -19.66
CA ALA A 53 -2.02 -6.94 -18.78
C ALA A 53 -0.69 -6.96 -19.54
N SER A 54 0.27 -6.16 -19.09
CA SER A 54 1.65 -6.22 -19.53
C SER A 54 2.23 -7.57 -19.10
N SER A 55 2.30 -8.51 -20.02
CA SER A 55 3.07 -9.75 -19.86
C SER A 55 4.56 -9.41 -19.91
N THR A 56 5.09 -8.94 -18.78
CA THR A 56 6.54 -8.96 -18.55
C THR A 56 6.97 -10.42 -18.52
N SER A 57 7.64 -10.83 -19.60
CA SER A 57 8.26 -12.14 -19.74
C SER A 57 9.33 -12.30 -18.66
N ALA A 58 8.98 -13.02 -17.59
CA ALA A 58 9.88 -13.29 -16.48
C ALA A 58 10.87 -14.40 -16.90
N SER A 59 12.00 -14.01 -17.48
CA SER A 59 13.21 -14.83 -17.40
C SER A 59 13.73 -14.75 -15.96
N GLY A 60 13.13 -15.55 -15.07
CA GLY A 60 13.47 -15.59 -13.66
C GLY A 60 14.68 -16.47 -13.41
N THR A 61 15.73 -15.90 -12.83
CA THR A 61 16.72 -16.69 -12.07
C THR A 61 15.96 -17.56 -11.07
N ALA A 62 16.32 -18.84 -10.97
CA ALA A 62 15.71 -19.74 -9.99
C ALA A 62 15.93 -19.18 -8.57
N ILE A 63 14.85 -18.78 -7.91
CA ILE A 63 14.85 -18.33 -6.52
C ILE A 63 14.69 -19.56 -5.64
N VAL A 64 15.63 -19.80 -4.73
CA VAL A 64 15.51 -20.85 -3.71
C VAL A 64 15.00 -20.19 -2.42
N PRO A 65 13.74 -20.43 -2.01
CA PRO A 65 13.19 -19.79 -0.85
C PRO A 65 13.75 -20.37 0.46
N ILE A 66 13.97 -19.52 1.45
CA ILE A 66 14.49 -19.89 2.77
C ILE A 66 13.34 -20.04 3.78
N ASN A 67 13.49 -20.95 4.76
CA ASN A 67 12.51 -21.02 5.85
C ASN A 67 12.70 -19.81 6.78
N ILE A 68 11.75 -18.89 6.80
CA ILE A 68 11.88 -17.66 7.59
C ILE A 68 11.89 -17.91 9.10
N ASN A 69 11.38 -19.05 9.57
CA ASN A 69 11.37 -19.41 11.00
C ASN A 69 12.76 -19.82 11.51
N THR A 70 13.57 -20.45 10.67
CA THR A 70 14.85 -21.06 11.05
C THR A 70 16.05 -20.48 10.30
N ALA A 71 15.83 -19.59 9.33
CA ALA A 71 16.90 -18.97 8.57
C ALA A 71 17.89 -18.24 9.49
N THR A 72 19.18 -18.34 9.15
CA THR A 72 20.24 -17.59 9.81
C THR A 72 20.21 -16.12 9.37
N ASP A 73 20.88 -15.25 10.14
CA ASP A 73 20.98 -13.84 9.81
C ASP A 73 21.62 -13.62 8.43
N ALA A 74 22.64 -14.40 8.08
CA ALA A 74 23.29 -14.35 6.76
C ALA A 74 22.35 -14.78 5.63
N GLN A 75 21.49 -15.80 5.85
CA GLN A 75 20.51 -16.20 4.85
C GLN A 75 19.46 -15.12 4.61
N ILE A 76 18.98 -14.46 5.68
CA ILE A 76 18.04 -13.34 5.53
C ILE A 76 18.70 -12.17 4.78
N LEU A 77 19.94 -11.82 5.14
CA LEU A 77 20.67 -10.72 4.49
C LEU A 77 21.05 -11.03 3.04
N SER A 78 21.02 -12.30 2.62
CA SER A 78 21.20 -12.66 1.21
C SER A 78 20.01 -12.30 0.33
N ILE A 79 18.84 -12.01 0.92
CA ILE A 79 17.66 -11.56 0.19
C ILE A 79 17.94 -10.15 -0.35
N PRO A 80 17.88 -9.91 -1.67
CA PRO A 80 18.10 -8.59 -2.25
C PRO A 80 17.18 -7.56 -1.59
N GLY A 81 17.70 -6.38 -1.26
CA GLY A 81 16.92 -5.30 -0.61
C GLY A 81 16.67 -5.47 0.89
N VAL A 82 17.00 -6.63 1.49
CA VAL A 82 16.88 -6.83 2.94
C VAL A 82 18.15 -6.34 3.64
N GLY A 83 17.99 -5.29 4.44
CA GLY A 83 19.04 -4.76 5.30
C GLY A 83 18.89 -5.16 6.78
N PRO A 84 19.80 -4.68 7.66
CA PRO A 84 19.79 -4.98 9.09
C PRO A 84 18.47 -4.60 9.80
N ARG A 85 17.80 -3.55 9.33
CA ARG A 85 16.48 -3.17 9.84
C ARG A 85 15.47 -4.29 9.61
N MET A 86 15.33 -4.75 8.36
CA MET A 86 14.37 -5.80 8.02
C MET A 86 14.72 -7.15 8.64
N LEU A 87 16.01 -7.46 8.76
CA LEU A 87 16.47 -8.64 9.51
C LEU A 87 15.92 -8.67 10.93
N ARG A 88 15.95 -7.54 11.64
CA ARG A 88 15.40 -7.44 13.00
C ARG A 88 13.88 -7.67 12.99
N GLU A 89 13.15 -7.03 12.09
CA GLU A 89 11.69 -7.21 12.00
C GLU A 89 11.32 -8.67 11.73
N PHE A 90 12.03 -9.35 10.82
CA PHE A 90 11.80 -10.77 10.56
C PHE A 90 12.06 -11.66 11.77
N LYS A 91 13.00 -11.31 12.64
CA LYS A 91 13.30 -12.09 13.84
C LYS A 91 12.31 -11.81 14.96
N GLU A 92 11.86 -10.58 15.10
CA GLU A 92 10.93 -10.13 16.14
C GLU A 92 9.61 -10.91 16.11
N TYR A 93 9.09 -11.21 14.92
CA TYR A 93 7.80 -11.88 14.75
C TYR A 93 7.90 -13.40 14.55
N ARG A 94 9.08 -14.01 14.70
CA ARG A 94 9.19 -15.48 14.71
C ARG A 94 8.52 -16.05 15.98
N PRO A 95 7.88 -17.22 15.89
CA PRO A 95 7.64 -18.01 14.67
C PRO A 95 6.46 -17.46 13.86
N TYR A 96 6.61 -17.49 12.53
CA TYR A 96 5.50 -17.28 11.63
C TYR A 96 4.70 -18.56 11.47
N THR A 97 3.38 -18.46 11.59
CA THR A 97 2.46 -19.60 11.46
C THR A 97 1.77 -19.66 10.10
N SER A 98 1.66 -18.51 9.42
CA SER A 98 0.99 -18.43 8.11
C SER A 98 1.49 -17.24 7.29
N ILE A 99 1.29 -17.31 5.98
CA ILE A 99 1.70 -16.23 5.06
C ILE A 99 0.87 -14.97 5.29
N GLU A 100 -0.38 -15.09 5.74
CA GLU A 100 -1.23 -13.96 6.11
C GLU A 100 -0.70 -13.22 7.34
N GLN A 101 -0.15 -13.96 8.31
CA GLN A 101 0.53 -13.34 9.45
C GLN A 101 1.82 -12.65 9.01
N PHE A 102 2.61 -13.24 8.13
CA PHE A 102 3.75 -12.55 7.51
C PHE A 102 3.34 -11.23 6.83
N ARG A 103 2.33 -11.26 5.96
CA ARG A 103 1.80 -10.08 5.27
C ARG A 103 1.37 -8.97 6.22
N ARG A 104 0.66 -9.34 7.29
CA ARG A 104 0.14 -8.38 8.27
C ARG A 104 1.25 -7.76 9.12
N GLU A 105 2.22 -8.54 9.58
CA GLU A 105 3.30 -8.02 10.42
C GLU A 105 4.31 -7.21 9.60
N ILE A 106 4.72 -7.72 8.43
CA ILE A 106 5.72 -7.07 7.58
C ILE A 106 5.16 -5.88 6.80
N GLY A 107 3.88 -5.94 6.41
CA GLY A 107 3.19 -4.81 5.79
C GLY A 107 3.05 -3.56 6.67
N LYS A 108 3.45 -3.60 7.94
CA LYS A 108 3.58 -2.41 8.81
C LYS A 108 4.83 -1.59 8.49
N TYR A 109 5.84 -2.19 7.87
CA TYR A 109 7.17 -1.60 7.70
C TYR A 109 7.55 -1.30 6.25
N VAL A 110 6.90 -2.00 5.32
CA VAL A 110 7.12 -1.89 3.87
C VAL A 110 5.78 -1.89 3.14
N ASP A 111 5.77 -1.41 1.90
CA ASP A 111 4.55 -1.38 1.09
C ASP A 111 4.15 -2.78 0.60
N LYS A 112 2.95 -2.88 0.02
CA LYS A 112 2.38 -4.15 -0.46
C LYS A 112 3.21 -4.79 -1.58
N ALA A 113 3.86 -3.99 -2.42
CA ALA A 113 4.67 -4.50 -3.52
C ALA A 113 5.94 -5.15 -2.96
N GLU A 114 6.56 -4.53 -1.96
CA GLU A 114 7.72 -5.07 -1.28
C GLU A 114 7.38 -6.32 -0.47
N VAL A 115 6.22 -6.37 0.21
CA VAL A 115 5.73 -7.62 0.83
C VAL A 115 5.62 -8.73 -0.21
N ALA A 116 4.95 -8.48 -1.33
CA ALA A 116 4.77 -9.47 -2.40
C ALA A 116 6.11 -9.94 -3.01
N ARG A 117 7.09 -9.05 -3.10
CA ARG A 117 8.45 -9.40 -3.52
C ARG A 117 9.14 -10.30 -2.50
N LEU A 118 9.08 -9.96 -1.22
CA LEU A 118 9.70 -10.73 -0.13
C LEU A 118 9.10 -12.14 0.01
N GLU A 119 7.81 -12.30 -0.26
CA GLU A 119 7.13 -13.60 -0.26
C GLU A 119 7.75 -14.61 -1.23
N GLN A 120 8.39 -14.15 -2.31
CA GLN A 120 9.05 -15.05 -3.27
C GLN A 120 10.32 -15.70 -2.71
N TYR A 121 10.94 -15.10 -1.69
CA TYR A 121 12.20 -15.55 -1.11
C TYR A 121 12.00 -16.39 0.14
N ILE A 122 10.79 -16.54 0.64
CA ILE A 122 10.53 -17.15 1.94
C ILE A 122 9.49 -18.25 1.85
N VAL A 123 9.61 -19.21 2.76
CA VAL A 123 8.61 -20.23 3.04
C VAL A 123 8.43 -20.35 4.55
N ILE A 124 7.25 -20.81 4.96
CA ILE A 124 6.92 -21.08 6.35
C ILE A 124 6.82 -22.61 6.48
N LYS A 125 7.63 -23.18 7.36
CA LYS A 125 7.62 -24.60 7.74
C LYS A 125 7.77 -24.73 9.25
#